data_AF-A0A0B7IWY9-F1
#
_entry.id   AF-A0A0B7IWY9-F1
#
_cell.length_a   1.000
_cell.length_b   1.000
_cell.length_c   1.000
_cell.angle_alpha   90.00
_cell.angle_beta   90.00
_cell.angle_gamma   90.00
#
_symmetry.space_group_name_H-M   'P 1'
#
loop_
_entity.id
_entity.type
_entity.pdbx_description
1 polymer ?
#
loop_
_entity_poly.entity_id
_entity_poly.type
_entity_poly.pdbx_seq_one_letter_code
_entity_poly.pdbx_strand_id
1 'polypeptide(L)'
;MIFIFLKTYQIGSAPLEEKDIKIFIVNLDRSTDRYNNISKQFNNNNLSYERFSAVDGYNLSITDATGKRFTGLDVKNNPALLSLDNGYTVLCPSENINYFSDSKILNHTLTAGELGCYIAAIEKFGLKWFNIPYALIIEDDAILNDDFRNKFLTMLKHLPTDWDLIYLSLSHSKNKIFYNIYNNPYLKKIGHGGLIQLQVI
;
A
#
# COMPACT_ATOMS: atom_id res chain seq x y z
N MET A 1 1.04 -3.66 7.29
CA MET A 1 2.07 -3.79 6.22
C MET A 1 2.02 -2.61 5.24
N ILE A 2 2.94 -1.65 5.34
CA ILE A 2 2.80 -0.31 4.72
C ILE A 2 2.92 -0.32 3.19
N PHE A 3 1.85 0.12 2.52
CA PHE A 3 1.69 0.37 1.08
C PHE A 3 0.55 1.41 0.90
N ILE A 4 0.45 2.22 -0.17
CA ILE A 4 1.27 2.42 -1.38
C ILE A 4 1.53 3.94 -1.53
N PHE A 5 2.08 4.39 -2.66
CA PHE A 5 1.94 5.74 -3.23
C PHE A 5 1.57 5.59 -4.71
N LEU A 6 0.64 6.38 -5.24
CA LEU A 6 0.49 6.59 -6.68
C LEU A 6 1.06 7.95 -7.08
N LYS A 7 1.72 7.99 -8.23
CA LYS A 7 2.17 9.19 -8.93
C LYS A 7 1.10 9.67 -9.89
N THR A 8 0.68 10.92 -9.80
CA THR A 8 0.15 11.64 -10.96
C THR A 8 1.01 12.87 -11.24
N TYR A 9 1.75 12.82 -12.37
CA TYR A 9 2.53 13.88 -13.02
C TYR A 9 3.23 14.93 -12.12
N GLN A 10 4.56 14.84 -11.99
CA GLN A 10 5.37 15.89 -11.38
C GLN A 10 5.33 17.18 -12.21
N ILE A 11 4.64 18.21 -11.67
CA ILE A 11 4.63 19.57 -12.21
C ILE A 11 5.66 20.41 -11.43
N GLY A 12 6.89 20.47 -11.93
CA GLY A 12 7.92 21.42 -11.46
C GLY A 12 9.18 20.79 -10.88
N SER A 13 10.25 21.61 -10.83
CA SER A 13 11.61 21.26 -10.38
C SER A 13 11.91 21.64 -8.93
N ALA A 14 10.89 22.04 -8.15
CA ALA A 14 11.04 22.34 -6.73
C ALA A 14 11.04 21.06 -5.88
N PRO A 15 11.73 21.05 -4.71
CA PRO A 15 11.55 20.00 -3.71
C PRO A 15 10.11 19.97 -3.18
N LEU A 16 9.60 18.79 -2.85
CA LEU A 16 8.23 18.63 -2.36
C LEU A 16 8.11 19.08 -0.90
N GLU A 17 7.02 19.77 -0.58
CA GLU A 17 6.65 20.15 0.78
C GLU A 17 5.47 19.32 1.30
N GLU A 18 5.20 19.38 2.61
CA GLU A 18 4.10 18.65 3.24
C GLU A 18 2.74 18.92 2.58
N LYS A 19 2.49 20.19 2.22
CA LYS A 19 1.26 20.65 1.57
C LYS A 19 1.01 20.03 0.20
N ASP A 20 2.04 19.50 -0.44
CA ASP A 20 1.96 18.87 -1.77
C ASP A 20 1.63 17.37 -1.66
N ILE A 21 1.72 16.79 -0.46
CA ILE A 21 1.44 15.37 -0.19
C ILE A 21 0.10 15.23 0.54
N LYS A 22 -0.86 14.54 -0.07
CA LYS A 22 -2.14 14.25 0.56
C LYS A 22 -2.04 12.97 1.41
N ILE A 23 -2.05 13.10 2.73
CA ILE A 23 -1.81 11.98 3.66
C ILE A 23 -3.12 11.26 4.04
N PHE A 24 -3.08 9.93 4.10
CA PHE A 24 -4.23 9.07 4.37
C PHE A 24 -3.92 7.94 5.35
N ILE A 25 -4.95 7.58 6.12
CA ILE A 25 -4.99 6.35 6.93
C ILE A 25 -5.98 5.38 6.30
N VAL A 26 -5.53 4.17 5.98
CA VAL A 26 -6.39 3.04 5.58
C VAL A 26 -6.70 2.17 6.80
N ASN A 27 -7.99 1.96 7.08
CA ASN A 27 -8.45 1.30 8.29
C ASN A 27 -9.80 0.60 8.06
N LEU A 28 -9.95 -0.63 8.56
CA LEU A 28 -11.21 -1.38 8.52
C LEU A 28 -12.24 -0.73 9.46
N ASP A 29 -13.49 -0.55 9.03
CA ASP A 29 -14.54 0.14 9.83
C ASP A 29 -14.81 -0.51 11.21
N ARG A 30 -14.59 -1.82 11.35
CA ARG A 30 -14.71 -2.54 12.63
C ARG A 30 -13.48 -2.41 13.55
N SER A 31 -12.38 -1.84 13.07
CA SER A 31 -11.09 -1.80 13.77
C SER A 31 -10.85 -0.45 14.43
N THR A 32 -11.80 -0.04 15.29
CA THR A 32 -11.81 1.25 15.98
C THR A 32 -10.58 1.46 16.86
N ASP A 33 -10.08 0.43 17.55
CA ASP A 33 -8.95 0.59 18.47
C ASP A 33 -7.61 0.76 17.73
N ARG A 34 -7.43 0.07 16.59
CA ARG A 34 -6.31 0.32 15.67
C ARG A 34 -6.37 1.75 15.14
N TYR A 35 -7.55 2.20 14.68
CA TYR A 35 -7.75 3.59 14.24
C TYR A 35 -7.42 4.62 15.34
N ASN A 36 -7.93 4.41 16.56
CA ASN A 36 -7.67 5.26 17.71
C ASN A 36 -6.17 5.30 18.07
N ASN A 37 -5.44 4.19 17.87
CA ASN A 37 -4.01 4.13 18.09
C ASN A 37 -3.22 4.93 17.03
N ILE A 38 -3.44 4.68 15.74
CA ILE A 38 -2.74 5.41 14.66
C ILE A 38 -3.09 6.91 14.68
N SER A 39 -4.36 7.26 14.98
CA SER A 39 -4.80 8.66 15.11
C SER A 39 -4.01 9.44 16.17
N LYS A 40 -3.71 8.82 17.32
CA LYS A 40 -2.86 9.42 18.36
C LYS A 40 -1.43 9.65 17.87
N GLN A 41 -0.83 8.69 17.17
CA GLN A 41 0.53 8.80 16.64
C GLN A 41 0.67 9.93 15.61
N PHE A 42 -0.35 10.12 14.77
CA PHE A 42 -0.44 11.27 13.84
C PHE A 42 -0.59 12.61 14.58
N ASN A 43 -1.46 12.67 15.59
CA ASN A 43 -1.67 13.86 16.40
C ASN A 43 -0.37 14.27 17.13
N ASN A 44 0.36 13.32 17.73
CA ASN A 44 1.67 13.57 18.33
C ASN A 44 2.67 14.14 17.31
N ASN A 45 2.68 13.60 16.09
CA ASN A 45 3.50 14.11 14.98
C ASN A 45 2.99 15.45 14.39
N ASN A 46 1.84 15.96 14.83
CA ASN A 46 1.18 17.16 14.29
C ASN A 46 0.91 17.06 12.76
N LEU A 47 0.62 15.85 12.27
CA LEU A 47 0.33 15.58 10.85
C LEU A 47 -1.18 15.51 10.59
N SER A 48 -1.65 16.25 9.58
CA SER A 48 -3.03 16.15 9.07
C SER A 48 -3.20 14.97 8.12
N TYR A 49 -4.33 14.26 8.20
CA TYR A 49 -4.63 13.07 7.40
C TYR A 49 -6.13 12.93 7.12
N GLU A 50 -6.48 12.15 6.11
CA GLU A 50 -7.85 11.68 5.87
C GLU A 50 -7.97 10.16 6.06
N ARG A 51 -9.00 9.70 6.79
CA ARG A 51 -9.32 8.28 6.87
C ARG A 51 -10.04 7.83 5.59
N PHE A 52 -9.69 6.65 5.06
CA PHE A 52 -10.59 5.90 4.21
C PHE A 52 -10.84 4.48 4.75
N SER A 53 -12.06 3.98 4.54
CA SER A 53 -12.42 2.62 4.90
C SER A 53 -11.63 1.63 4.05
N ALA A 54 -11.00 0.66 4.71
CA ALA A 54 -10.39 -0.49 4.07
C ALA A 54 -11.45 -1.56 3.80
N VAL A 55 -11.31 -2.26 2.68
CA VAL A 55 -12.21 -3.36 2.31
C VAL A 55 -11.91 -4.58 3.19
N ASP A 56 -12.94 -5.14 3.83
CA ASP A 56 -12.77 -6.31 4.67
C ASP A 56 -12.51 -7.56 3.85
N GLY A 57 -11.23 -7.88 3.71
CA GLY A 57 -10.73 -9.04 2.99
C GLY A 57 -11.45 -10.36 3.30
N TYR A 58 -11.91 -10.57 4.55
CA TYR A 58 -12.64 -11.79 4.92
C TYR A 58 -14.08 -11.86 4.38
N ASN A 59 -14.71 -10.72 4.11
CA ASN A 59 -16.10 -10.64 3.63
C ASN A 59 -16.19 -10.55 2.09
N LEU A 60 -15.06 -10.48 1.39
CA LEU A 60 -15.02 -10.54 -0.08
C LEU A 60 -15.66 -11.84 -0.58
N SER A 61 -16.56 -11.74 -1.56
CA SER A 61 -17.05 -12.90 -2.31
C SER A 61 -16.22 -13.06 -3.58
N ILE A 62 -15.57 -14.21 -3.72
CA ILE A 62 -14.59 -14.51 -4.75
C ILE A 62 -15.14 -15.64 -5.62
N THR A 63 -14.93 -15.56 -6.93
CA THR A 63 -15.29 -16.59 -7.90
C THR A 63 -14.05 -16.93 -8.72
N ASP A 64 -13.69 -18.21 -8.82
CA ASP A 64 -12.58 -18.65 -9.69
C ASP A 64 -13.02 -18.88 -11.15
N ALA A 65 -12.06 -19.14 -12.04
CA ALA A 65 -12.29 -19.40 -13.46
C ALA A 65 -13.20 -20.60 -13.77
N THR A 66 -13.51 -21.47 -12.80
CA THR A 66 -14.48 -22.59 -12.95
C THR A 66 -15.92 -22.17 -12.58
N GLY A 67 -16.11 -20.95 -12.08
CA GLY A 67 -17.39 -20.46 -11.54
C GLY A 67 -17.64 -20.85 -10.08
N LYS A 68 -16.71 -21.55 -9.43
CA LYS A 68 -16.81 -21.91 -8.01
C LYS A 68 -16.67 -20.64 -7.15
N ARG A 69 -17.62 -20.45 -6.25
CA ARG A 69 -17.68 -19.31 -5.33
C ARG A 69 -17.17 -19.67 -3.94
N PHE A 70 -16.48 -18.74 -3.29
CA PHE A 70 -16.03 -18.82 -1.90
C PHE A 70 -15.88 -17.41 -1.30
N THR A 71 -15.54 -17.33 -0.01
CA THR A 71 -15.30 -16.08 0.70
C THR A 71 -13.82 -15.90 1.06
N GLY A 72 -13.41 -14.68 1.40
CA GLY A 72 -12.09 -14.46 2.00
C GLY A 72 -11.91 -15.14 3.36
N LEU A 73 -12.99 -15.42 4.10
CA LEU A 73 -12.93 -16.26 5.31
C LEU A 73 -12.57 -17.72 4.96
N ASP A 74 -13.08 -18.24 3.84
CA ASP A 74 -12.67 -19.56 3.34
C ASP A 74 -11.19 -19.55 2.93
N VAL A 75 -10.71 -18.50 2.26
CA VAL A 75 -9.28 -18.32 1.93
C VAL A 75 -8.41 -18.28 3.18
N LYS A 76 -8.86 -17.62 4.25
CA LYS A 76 -8.16 -17.59 5.54
C LYS A 76 -8.00 -18.99 6.14
N ASN A 77 -9.03 -19.83 6.00
CA ASN A 77 -9.06 -21.20 6.53
C ASN A 77 -8.36 -22.20 5.59
N ASN A 78 -8.33 -21.93 4.29
CA ASN A 78 -7.66 -22.72 3.26
C ASN A 78 -7.04 -21.80 2.19
N PRO A 79 -5.78 -21.36 2.38
CA PRO A 79 -5.11 -20.45 1.44
C PRO A 79 -4.98 -21.00 0.01
N ALA A 80 -5.02 -22.32 -0.20
CA ALA A 80 -4.93 -22.92 -1.53
C ALA A 80 -6.13 -22.57 -2.46
N LEU A 81 -7.17 -21.89 -1.96
CA LEU A 81 -8.24 -21.32 -2.78
C LEU A 81 -7.78 -20.13 -3.65
N LEU A 82 -6.70 -19.43 -3.28
CA LEU A 82 -6.06 -18.39 -4.09
C LEU A 82 -4.71 -18.84 -4.65
N SER A 83 -4.68 -19.97 -5.35
CA SER A 83 -3.48 -20.45 -6.07
C SER A 83 -2.89 -19.38 -6.99
N LEU A 84 -1.57 -19.43 -7.19
CA LEU A 84 -0.88 -18.64 -8.21
C LEU A 84 -1.28 -19.08 -9.63
N ASP A 85 -1.01 -18.25 -10.62
CA ASP A 85 -1.28 -18.47 -12.05
C ASP A 85 -2.78 -18.67 -12.38
N ASN A 86 -3.67 -17.99 -11.64
CA ASN A 86 -5.13 -18.15 -11.74
C ASN A 86 -5.89 -16.82 -11.76
N GLY A 87 -7.03 -16.80 -12.47
CA GLY A 87 -7.95 -15.67 -12.54
C GLY A 87 -9.13 -15.79 -11.58
N TYR A 88 -9.49 -14.67 -10.95
CA TYR A 88 -10.57 -14.56 -9.97
C TYR A 88 -11.40 -13.29 -10.20
N THR A 89 -12.72 -13.39 -10.14
CA THR A 89 -13.61 -12.22 -10.02
C THR A 89 -13.97 -12.03 -8.56
N VAL A 90 -13.63 -10.85 -8.03
CA VAL A 90 -13.96 -10.42 -6.67
C VAL A 90 -15.15 -9.46 -6.76
N LEU A 91 -16.24 -9.79 -6.07
CA LEU A 91 -17.39 -8.91 -5.91
C LEU A 91 -17.11 -7.94 -4.76
N CYS A 92 -17.01 -6.65 -5.08
CA CYS A 92 -16.76 -5.57 -4.13
C CYS A 92 -17.99 -4.65 -4.04
N PRO A 93 -18.11 -3.80 -3.00
CA PRO A 93 -19.28 -2.94 -2.82
C PRO A 93 -19.46 -1.88 -3.92
N SER A 94 -18.38 -1.44 -4.58
CA SER A 94 -18.44 -0.44 -5.65
C SER A 94 -18.63 -1.06 -7.03
N GLU A 95 -17.92 -2.15 -7.33
CA GLU A 95 -17.91 -2.84 -8.63
C GLU A 95 -17.35 -4.27 -8.53
N ASN A 96 -17.42 -5.05 -9.61
CA ASN A 96 -16.72 -6.33 -9.71
C ASN A 96 -15.28 -6.09 -10.20
N ILE A 97 -14.28 -6.49 -9.41
CA ILE A 97 -12.87 -6.38 -9.77
C ILE A 97 -12.35 -7.75 -10.19
N ASN A 98 -11.77 -7.82 -11.39
CA ASN A 98 -11.05 -9.00 -11.86
C ASN A 98 -9.59 -8.92 -11.40
N TYR A 99 -9.14 -9.95 -10.69
CA TYR A 99 -7.78 -10.12 -10.18
C TYR A 99 -7.16 -11.37 -10.81
N PHE A 100 -5.86 -11.30 -11.12
CA PHE A 100 -5.09 -12.44 -11.62
C PHE A 100 -3.82 -12.59 -10.78
N SER A 101 -3.60 -13.78 -10.22
CA SER A 101 -2.36 -14.14 -9.55
C SER A 101 -1.33 -14.59 -10.59
N ASP A 102 -0.15 -13.96 -10.65
CA ASP A 102 0.96 -14.39 -11.53
C ASP A 102 2.16 -14.75 -10.64
N SER A 103 2.64 -16.00 -10.73
CA SER A 103 3.79 -16.51 -9.97
C SER A 103 5.12 -15.79 -10.28
N LYS A 104 5.20 -15.08 -11.42
CA LYS A 104 6.37 -14.27 -11.80
C LYS A 104 6.40 -12.92 -11.08
N ILE A 105 5.27 -12.50 -10.51
CA ILE A 105 5.08 -11.22 -9.81
C ILE A 105 4.92 -11.47 -8.30
N LEU A 106 4.17 -12.50 -7.93
CA LEU A 106 3.84 -12.85 -6.54
C LEU A 106 4.58 -14.11 -6.11
N ASN A 107 5.39 -13.96 -5.07
CA ASN A 107 6.20 -15.05 -4.49
C ASN A 107 5.43 -15.86 -3.43
N HIS A 108 4.19 -15.46 -3.13
CA HIS A 108 3.25 -16.17 -2.27
C HIS A 108 1.81 -15.87 -2.72
N THR A 109 0.90 -16.81 -2.42
CA THR A 109 -0.54 -16.56 -2.49
C THR A 109 -0.92 -15.45 -1.50
N LEU A 110 -1.65 -14.43 -1.98
CA LEU A 110 -2.20 -13.40 -1.11
C LEU A 110 -3.12 -14.01 -0.06
N THR A 111 -2.93 -13.63 1.21
CA THR A 111 -3.94 -13.83 2.24
C THR A 111 -5.20 -13.00 1.92
N ALA A 112 -6.33 -13.38 2.49
CA ALA A 112 -7.57 -12.60 2.37
C ALA A 112 -7.38 -11.14 2.83
N GLY A 113 -6.55 -10.88 3.84
CA GLY A 113 -6.22 -9.52 4.30
C GLY A 113 -5.45 -8.72 3.24
N GLU A 114 -4.42 -9.30 2.64
CA GLU A 114 -3.67 -8.65 1.54
C GLU A 114 -4.53 -8.39 0.30
N LEU A 115 -5.42 -9.32 -0.04
CA LEU A 115 -6.41 -9.11 -1.09
C LEU A 115 -7.37 -7.96 -0.73
N GLY A 116 -7.80 -7.86 0.53
CA GLY A 116 -8.58 -6.72 1.03
C GLY A 116 -7.87 -5.37 0.83
N CYS A 117 -6.58 -5.29 1.19
CA CYS A 117 -5.78 -4.06 0.98
C CYS A 117 -5.58 -3.74 -0.52
N TYR A 118 -5.34 -4.75 -1.36
CA TYR A 118 -5.23 -4.60 -2.82
C TYR A 118 -6.54 -4.09 -3.46
N ILE A 119 -7.67 -4.67 -3.07
CA ILE A 119 -9.00 -4.25 -3.53
C ILE A 119 -9.35 -2.84 -3.05
N ALA A 120 -9.08 -2.53 -1.78
CA ALA A 120 -9.26 -1.18 -1.24
C ALA A 120 -8.43 -0.12 -1.98
N ALA A 121 -7.23 -0.49 -2.44
CA ALA A 121 -6.42 0.37 -3.28
C ALA A 121 -7.05 0.59 -4.67
N ILE A 122 -7.60 -0.45 -5.32
CA ILE A 122 -8.26 -0.30 -6.62
C ILE A 122 -9.52 0.57 -6.52
N GLU A 123 -10.46 0.23 -5.62
CA GLU A 123 -11.72 1.00 -5.46
C GLU A 123 -11.46 2.48 -5.12
N LYS A 124 -10.39 2.76 -4.37
CA LYS A 124 -10.03 4.11 -3.97
C LYS A 124 -9.29 4.87 -5.07
N PHE A 125 -8.20 4.32 -5.61
CA PHE A 125 -7.29 5.05 -6.50
C PHE A 125 -7.68 4.99 -7.98
N GLY A 126 -8.25 3.87 -8.44
CA GLY A 126 -8.57 3.67 -9.87
C GLY A 126 -9.67 4.60 -10.40
N LEU A 127 -10.59 5.03 -9.54
CA LEU A 127 -11.81 5.74 -9.97
C LEU A 127 -11.87 7.24 -9.62
N LYS A 128 -11.06 7.73 -8.65
CA LYS A 128 -11.35 9.02 -7.99
C LYS A 128 -10.17 9.98 -7.78
N TRP A 129 -8.93 9.62 -8.16
CA TRP A 129 -7.71 10.28 -7.68
C TRP A 129 -6.88 11.01 -8.76
N PHE A 130 -7.43 11.25 -9.95
CA PHE A 130 -6.77 11.95 -11.07
C PHE A 130 -6.19 13.34 -10.73
N ASN A 131 -6.64 13.97 -9.64
CA ASN A 131 -6.21 15.30 -9.20
C ASN A 131 -5.31 15.27 -7.93
N ILE A 132 -4.82 14.12 -7.49
CA ILE A 132 -3.89 14.00 -6.35
C ILE A 132 -2.49 13.65 -6.90
N PRO A 133 -1.54 14.61 -6.94
CA PRO A 133 -0.23 14.39 -7.54
C PRO A 133 0.62 13.41 -6.73
N TYR A 134 0.56 13.55 -5.40
CA TYR A 134 1.24 12.71 -4.43
C TYR A 134 0.32 12.40 -3.26
N ALA A 135 0.22 11.12 -2.92
CA ALA A 135 -0.40 10.65 -1.69
C ALA A 135 0.68 10.31 -0.64
N LEU A 136 0.26 9.97 0.58
CA LEU A 136 0.99 9.08 1.50
C LEU A 136 -0.07 8.18 2.14
N ILE A 137 0.07 6.86 2.03
CA ILE A 137 -0.92 5.90 2.57
C ILE A 137 -0.28 5.09 3.69
N ILE A 138 -0.92 5.12 4.86
CA ILE A 138 -0.46 4.46 6.08
C ILE A 138 -1.56 3.52 6.60
N GLU A 139 -1.21 2.26 6.87
CA GLU A 139 -2.12 1.32 7.53
C GLU A 139 -2.23 1.60 9.03
N ASP A 140 -3.36 1.23 9.63
CA ASP A 140 -3.67 1.43 11.04
C ASP A 140 -2.91 0.53 12.03
N ASP A 141 -2.05 -0.38 11.55
CA ASP A 141 -1.00 -1.05 12.35
C ASP A 141 0.41 -0.45 12.21
N ALA A 142 0.55 0.68 11.50
CA ALA A 142 1.82 1.38 11.45
C ALA A 142 2.24 1.95 12.81
N ILE A 143 3.55 1.99 13.03
CA ILE A 143 4.19 2.62 14.18
C ILE A 143 5.01 3.80 13.67
N LEU A 144 4.64 5.02 14.09
CA LEU A 144 5.36 6.25 13.82
C LEU A 144 6.18 6.61 15.05
N ASN A 145 7.44 7.01 14.89
CA ASN A 145 8.20 7.63 15.97
C ASN A 145 7.81 9.11 16.14
N ASP A 146 8.11 9.71 17.30
CA ASP A 146 7.71 11.11 17.59
C ASP A 146 8.39 12.15 16.68
N ASP A 147 9.44 11.75 15.96
CA ASP A 147 10.18 12.54 14.98
C ASP A 147 9.82 12.20 13.51
N PHE A 148 8.80 11.35 13.29
CA PHE A 148 8.45 10.83 11.96
C PHE A 148 8.19 11.97 10.96
N ARG A 149 7.49 13.04 11.37
CA ARG A 149 7.27 14.23 10.54
C ARG A 149 8.58 14.85 10.05
N ASN A 150 9.55 15.10 10.93
CA ASN A 150 10.82 15.72 10.54
C ASN A 150 11.62 14.82 9.58
N LYS A 151 11.63 13.51 9.83
CA LYS A 151 12.28 12.52 8.95
C LYS A 151 11.59 12.43 7.59
N PHE A 152 10.26 12.46 7.56
CA PHE A 152 9.45 12.50 6.34
C PHE A 152 9.70 13.77 5.52
N LEU A 153 9.67 14.96 6.12
CA LEU A 153 9.98 16.22 5.44
C LEU A 153 11.45 16.31 4.99
N THR A 154 12.36 15.69 5.73
CA THR A 154 13.78 15.57 5.32
C THR A 154 13.93 14.64 4.12
N MET A 155 13.16 13.54 4.05
CA MET A 155 13.11 12.69 2.86
C MET A 155 12.63 13.47 1.63
N LEU A 156 11.49 14.18 1.72
CA LEU A 156 10.89 14.87 0.56
C LEU A 156 11.87 15.81 -0.15
N LYS A 157 12.74 16.47 0.62
CA LYS A 157 13.79 17.38 0.12
C LYS A 157 14.94 16.69 -0.63
N HIS A 158 15.13 15.39 -0.44
CA HIS A 158 16.22 14.59 -1.02
C HIS A 158 15.73 13.55 -2.04
N LEU A 159 14.45 13.61 -2.46
CA LEU A 159 13.94 12.73 -3.51
C LEU A 159 14.56 13.09 -4.88
N PRO A 160 15.07 12.11 -5.64
CA PRO A 160 15.38 12.27 -7.06
C PRO A 160 14.16 12.75 -7.86
N THR A 161 14.38 13.47 -8.96
CA THR A 161 13.30 14.03 -9.82
C THR A 161 12.60 13.00 -10.71
N ASP A 162 12.86 11.71 -10.53
CA ASP A 162 12.33 10.62 -11.36
C ASP A 162 11.78 9.45 -10.54
N TRP A 163 11.33 9.71 -9.31
CA TRP A 163 10.67 8.72 -8.46
C TRP A 163 9.22 8.43 -8.89
N ASP A 164 8.74 7.24 -8.53
CA ASP A 164 7.39 6.72 -8.80
C ASP A 164 6.69 6.23 -7.52
N LEU A 165 7.42 5.53 -6.64
CA LEU A 165 6.90 4.97 -5.40
C LEU A 165 8.01 4.90 -4.33
N ILE A 166 7.63 5.20 -3.09
CA ILE A 166 8.48 5.12 -1.90
C ILE A 166 7.92 4.06 -0.95
N TYR A 167 8.77 3.15 -0.47
CA TYR A 167 8.42 2.17 0.57
C TYR A 167 8.94 2.61 1.95
N LEU A 168 8.01 2.90 2.86
CA LEU A 168 8.26 3.38 4.22
C LEU A 168 7.99 2.27 5.25
N SER A 169 8.83 1.23 5.30
CA SER A 169 8.75 0.25 6.38
C SER A 169 10.11 -0.35 6.75
N LEU A 170 10.29 -0.54 8.05
CA LEU A 170 11.36 -1.31 8.66
C LEU A 170 10.92 -2.77 8.79
N SER A 171 11.85 -3.69 8.57
CA SER A 171 11.61 -5.12 8.78
C SER A 171 12.78 -5.70 9.57
N HIS A 172 12.51 -6.14 10.81
CA HIS A 172 13.53 -6.51 11.80
C HIS A 172 14.20 -7.89 11.52
N SER A 173 14.14 -8.37 10.28
CA SER A 173 14.67 -9.66 9.82
C SER A 173 16.09 -9.50 9.28
N LYS A 174 17.09 -10.06 9.98
CA LYS A 174 18.52 -9.94 9.62
C LYS A 174 18.90 -10.53 8.26
N ASN A 175 18.06 -11.42 7.70
CA ASN A 175 18.19 -11.96 6.35
C ASN A 175 16.95 -11.60 5.54
N LYS A 176 17.10 -10.85 4.45
CA LYS A 176 16.10 -10.78 3.37
C LYS A 176 16.77 -10.83 2.00
N ILE A 177 16.24 -11.70 1.15
CA ILE A 177 16.58 -11.78 -0.27
C ILE A 177 15.85 -10.64 -0.97
N PHE A 178 16.57 -9.87 -1.79
CA PHE A 178 15.98 -8.79 -2.58
C PHE A 178 15.36 -9.37 -3.86
N TYR A 179 14.07 -9.15 -4.09
CA TYR A 179 13.48 -9.36 -5.41
C TYR A 179 14.03 -8.32 -6.39
N ASN A 180 14.22 -8.72 -7.64
CA ASN A 180 15.25 -8.12 -8.48
C ASN A 180 14.79 -6.82 -9.18
N ILE A 181 14.82 -5.71 -8.44
CA ILE A 181 14.44 -4.37 -8.90
C ILE A 181 15.35 -3.25 -8.30
N TYR A 182 16.66 -3.13 -8.58
CA TYR A 182 17.67 -4.12 -9.01
C TYR A 182 19.10 -3.60 -8.69
N ASN A 183 19.56 -2.44 -9.18
CA ASN A 183 20.97 -2.00 -9.00
C ASN A 183 21.31 -0.49 -9.20
N ASN A 184 21.55 0.25 -8.11
CA ASN A 184 22.55 1.33 -8.00
C ASN A 184 23.42 1.10 -6.72
N PRO A 185 24.65 1.65 -6.62
CA PRO A 185 25.67 1.20 -5.64
C PRO A 185 25.39 1.50 -4.15
N TYR A 186 24.46 2.39 -3.81
CA TYR A 186 23.93 2.49 -2.44
C TYR A 186 22.39 2.39 -2.37
N LEU A 187 21.65 2.58 -3.48
CA LEU A 187 20.18 2.51 -3.47
C LEU A 187 19.56 1.94 -4.76
N LYS A 188 18.32 1.44 -4.65
CA LYS A 188 17.64 0.48 -5.55
C LYS A 188 17.69 0.75 -7.07
N LYS A 189 17.58 2.03 -7.45
CA LYS A 189 17.21 2.60 -8.78
C LYS A 189 17.84 1.94 -10.02
N ILE A 190 17.05 1.82 -11.09
CA ILE A 190 17.32 1.05 -12.33
C ILE A 190 16.40 1.45 -13.49
N GLY A 191 16.84 1.19 -14.72
CA GLY A 191 16.00 1.36 -15.91
C GLY A 191 15.49 2.79 -16.04
N HIS A 192 14.20 2.94 -16.36
CA HIS A 192 13.52 4.23 -16.51
C HIS A 192 12.29 4.35 -15.58
N GLY A 193 12.41 3.86 -14.34
CA GLY A 193 11.43 4.05 -13.27
C GLY A 193 12.11 4.09 -11.89
N GLY A 194 11.74 5.05 -11.04
CA GLY A 194 12.42 5.35 -9.79
C GLY A 194 11.69 4.78 -8.57
N LEU A 195 12.24 3.71 -8.00
CA LEU A 195 11.77 3.12 -6.74
C LEU A 195 12.78 3.39 -5.61
N ILE A 196 12.26 3.80 -4.44
CA ILE A 196 13.05 4.19 -3.26
C ILE A 196 12.50 3.48 -2.03
N GLN A 197 13.38 2.90 -1.22
CA GLN A 197 13.07 2.47 0.14
C GLN A 197 13.94 3.27 1.10
N LEU A 198 13.37 3.78 2.20
CA LEU A 198 14.10 4.62 3.13
C LEU A 198 14.11 4.01 4.53
N GLN A 199 15.32 3.74 5.02
CA GLN A 199 15.58 3.19 6.34
C GLN A 199 15.51 4.30 7.39
N VAL A 200 14.32 4.52 7.95
CA VAL A 200 14.12 5.40 9.11
C VAL A 200 14.81 4.78 10.33
N ILE A 201 15.95 5.35 10.73
CA ILE A 201 16.65 5.02 11.99
C ILE A 201 15.85 5.56 13.17
#